data_AF-A0A6J1PGC6-F1
#
_entry.id   AF-A0A6J1PGC6-F1
#
_cell.length_a   1.000
_cell.length_b   1.000
_cell.length_c   1.000
_cell.angle_alpha   90.00
_cell.angle_beta   90.00
_cell.angle_gamma   90.00
#
_symmetry.space_group_name_H-M   'P 1'
#
loop_
_entity.id
_entity.type
_entity.pdbx_description
1 polymer ?
#
loop_
_entity_poly.entity_id
_entity_poly.type
_entity_poly.pdbx_seq_one_letter_code
_entity_poly.pdbx_strand_id
1 'polypeptide(L)'
;GAYPDETSYSLINAASVADLNSRLDEPVTPQQFRMNFVVKGATAYEEDKWDWVKIGNVIMRNVRPCTRCIFTTIDPETGTKHANTEPLKTLKSYRQITDPQIRPSVGDSPVMGIHLGLRGPNGMVRL
;
A
#
# COMPACT_ATOMS: atom_id res chain seq x y z
N GLY A 1 -2.16 -15.09 -7.33
CA GLY A 1 -0.76 -15.54 -7.42
C GLY A 1 -0.50 -16.64 -6.42
N ALA A 2 0.59 -17.39 -6.55
CA ALA A 2 0.88 -18.54 -5.68
C ALA A 2 1.61 -18.17 -4.37
N TYR A 3 2.44 -17.12 -4.37
CA TYR A 3 3.31 -16.76 -3.23
C TYR A 3 3.23 -15.29 -2.76
N PRO A 4 2.09 -14.57 -2.84
CA PRO A 4 1.98 -13.27 -2.18
C PRO A 4 1.92 -13.42 -0.66
N ASP A 5 2.39 -12.42 0.08
CA ASP A 5 2.34 -12.42 1.55
C ASP A 5 0.91 -12.57 2.08
N GLU A 6 -0.05 -11.87 1.48
CA GLU A 6 -1.41 -11.78 2.02
C GLU A 6 -2.51 -11.99 0.99
N THR A 7 -2.49 -11.26 -0.12
CA THR A 7 -3.53 -11.33 -1.15
C THR A 7 -2.95 -11.27 -2.56
N SER A 8 -3.71 -11.73 -3.54
CA SER A 8 -3.25 -11.79 -4.93
C SER A 8 -3.08 -10.43 -5.60
N TYR A 9 -3.76 -9.40 -5.11
CA TYR A 9 -3.76 -8.06 -5.69
C TYR A 9 -3.64 -7.02 -4.61
N SER A 10 -2.99 -5.91 -4.95
CA SER A 10 -2.74 -4.82 -4.02
C SER A 10 -2.67 -3.51 -4.78
N LEU A 11 -3.05 -2.43 -4.11
CA LEU A 11 -3.19 -1.11 -4.72
C LEU A 11 -2.62 -0.03 -3.81
N ILE A 12 -2.02 0.97 -4.41
CA ILE A 12 -1.58 2.20 -3.75
C ILE A 12 -1.96 3.41 -4.59
N ASN A 13 -2.31 4.51 -3.94
CA ASN A 13 -2.53 5.78 -4.61
C ASN A 13 -1.22 6.57 -4.70
N ALA A 14 -0.93 7.11 -5.88
CA ALA A 14 0.23 7.96 -6.10
C ALA A 14 0.22 9.22 -5.22
N ALA A 15 -0.96 9.77 -4.91
CA ALA A 15 -1.07 10.92 -4.01
C ALA A 15 -0.66 10.57 -2.56
N SER A 16 -0.91 9.34 -2.11
CA SER A 16 -0.44 8.85 -0.80
C SER A 16 1.09 8.74 -0.73
N VAL A 17 1.73 8.34 -1.84
CA VAL A 17 3.19 8.32 -1.95
C VAL A 17 3.75 9.73 -1.99
N ALA A 18 3.08 10.66 -2.68
CA ALA A 18 3.48 12.07 -2.71
C ALA A 18 3.36 12.73 -1.32
N ASP A 19 2.29 12.46 -0.56
CA ASP A 19 2.16 12.95 0.83
C ASP A 19 3.27 12.38 1.72
N LEU A 20 3.55 11.08 1.62
CA LEU A 20 4.68 10.48 2.33
C LEU A 20 6.01 11.17 1.98
N ASN A 21 6.28 11.41 0.70
CA ASN A 21 7.50 12.07 0.25
C ASN A 21 7.63 13.51 0.74
N SER A 22 6.52 14.21 1.04
CA SER A 22 6.58 15.54 1.66
C SER A 22 7.11 15.53 3.10
N ARG A 23 7.23 14.35 3.71
CA ARG A 23 7.67 14.12 5.10
C ARG A 23 9.02 13.43 5.18
N LEU A 24 9.68 13.18 4.05
CA LEU A 24 10.95 12.45 3.95
C LEU A 24 12.03 13.38 3.41
N ASP A 25 13.25 13.24 3.96
CA ASP A 25 14.43 13.91 3.41
C ASP A 25 14.84 13.27 2.06
N GLU A 26 14.73 11.94 1.98
CA GLU A 26 15.01 11.14 0.78
C GLU A 26 13.70 10.55 0.24
N PRO A 27 13.24 10.96 -0.96
CA PRO A 27 11.97 10.53 -1.51
C PRO A 27 12.00 9.05 -1.92
N VAL A 28 10.86 8.39 -1.73
CA VAL A 28 10.63 6.99 -2.11
C VAL A 28 9.77 6.86 -3.35
N THR A 29 9.90 5.75 -4.06
CA THR A 29 9.04 5.44 -5.21
C THR A 29 7.94 4.44 -4.82
N PRO A 30 6.83 4.37 -5.59
CA PRO A 30 5.81 3.34 -5.39
C PRO A 30 6.36 1.90 -5.44
N GLN A 31 7.51 1.67 -6.10
CA GLN A 31 8.11 0.34 -6.24
C GLN A 31 8.57 -0.23 -4.89
N GLN A 32 8.97 0.60 -3.93
CA GLN A 32 9.34 0.13 -2.57
C GLN A 32 8.17 -0.55 -1.84
N PHE A 33 6.93 -0.21 -2.20
CA PHE A 33 5.72 -0.79 -1.61
C PHE A 33 5.24 -2.06 -2.32
N ARG A 34 5.83 -2.40 -3.48
CA ARG A 34 5.57 -3.65 -4.23
C ARG A 34 4.10 -3.90 -4.53
N MET A 35 3.37 -2.83 -4.87
CA MET A 35 1.94 -2.88 -5.16
C MET A 35 1.70 -3.25 -6.61
N ASN A 36 0.60 -3.96 -6.89
CA ASN A 36 0.26 -4.35 -8.27
C ASN A 36 -0.30 -3.18 -9.07
N PHE A 37 -1.07 -2.31 -8.42
CA PHE A 37 -1.68 -1.15 -9.05
C PHE A 37 -1.23 0.14 -8.38
N VAL A 38 -0.83 1.11 -9.19
CA VAL A 38 -0.62 2.50 -8.77
C VAL A 38 -1.68 3.35 -9.44
N VAL A 39 -2.56 3.97 -8.66
CA VAL A 39 -3.65 4.80 -9.19
C VAL A 39 -3.36 6.29 -9.01
N LYS A 40 -4.02 7.13 -9.81
CA LYS A 40 -3.94 8.59 -9.77
C LYS A 40 -5.35 9.19 -9.76
N GLY A 41 -5.47 10.44 -9.34
CA GLY A 41 -6.72 11.22 -9.38
C GLY A 41 -7.53 11.20 -8.08
N ALA A 42 -7.16 10.37 -7.10
CA ALA A 42 -7.74 10.37 -5.77
C ALA A 42 -6.91 11.19 -4.78
N THR A 43 -7.54 11.69 -3.72
CA THR A 43 -6.85 12.38 -2.63
C THR A 43 -5.96 11.43 -1.83
N ALA A 44 -4.92 11.94 -1.17
CA ALA A 44 -4.00 11.09 -0.40
C ALA A 44 -4.77 10.25 0.64
N TYR A 45 -4.48 8.94 0.66
CA TYR A 45 -5.06 7.92 1.53
C TYR A 45 -6.55 7.64 1.33
N GLU A 46 -7.17 8.19 0.29
CA GLU A 46 -8.58 7.93 0.00
C GLU A 46 -8.85 6.45 -0.26
N GLU A 47 -7.84 5.71 -0.73
CA GLU A 47 -7.93 4.26 -0.96
C GLU A 47 -8.28 3.46 0.30
N ASP A 48 -7.96 3.98 1.49
CA ASP A 48 -8.27 3.32 2.76
C ASP A 48 -9.79 3.15 2.97
N LYS A 49 -10.58 4.06 2.40
CA LYS A 49 -12.05 4.11 2.56
C LYS A 49 -12.80 3.36 1.46
N TRP A 50 -12.11 2.89 0.43
CA TRP A 50 -12.77 2.21 -0.68
C TRP A 50 -13.19 0.82 -0.27
N ASP A 51 -14.48 0.59 -0.32
CA ASP A 51 -15.09 -0.72 -0.14
C ASP A 51 -14.86 -1.62 -1.36
N TRP A 52 -15.01 -1.06 -2.55
CA TRP A 52 -14.93 -1.75 -3.83
C TRP A 52 -14.08 -0.93 -4.80
N VAL A 53 -13.31 -1.64 -5.63
CA VAL A 53 -12.50 -1.05 -6.69
C VAL A 53 -12.88 -1.72 -8.00
N LYS A 54 -13.27 -0.91 -8.99
CA LYS A 54 -13.54 -1.37 -10.35
C LYS A 54 -12.50 -0.79 -11.31
N ILE A 55 -11.80 -1.66 -12.03
CA ILE A 55 -10.83 -1.27 -13.06
C ILE A 55 -11.26 -1.92 -14.38
N GLY A 56 -11.74 -1.12 -15.32
CA GLY A 56 -12.42 -1.63 -16.52
C GLY A 56 -13.62 -2.49 -16.15
N ASN A 57 -13.60 -3.77 -16.53
CA ASN A 57 -14.65 -4.75 -16.19
C ASN A 57 -14.32 -5.60 -14.95
N VAL A 58 -13.12 -5.44 -14.39
CA VAL A 58 -12.67 -6.22 -13.22
C VAL A 58 -13.14 -5.52 -11.95
N ILE A 59 -13.84 -6.25 -11.10
CA ILE A 59 -14.33 -5.77 -9.80
C ILE A 59 -13.53 -6.48 -8.70
N MET A 60 -13.02 -5.70 -7.76
CA MET A 60 -12.25 -6.16 -6.62
C MET A 60 -12.83 -5.57 -5.34
N ARG A 61 -12.79 -6.36 -4.27
CA ARG A 61 -13.16 -5.93 -2.92
C ARG A 61 -11.91 -5.53 -2.16
N ASN A 62 -11.96 -4.42 -1.44
CA ASN A 62 -10.95 -4.13 -0.43
C ASN A 62 -11.11 -5.11 0.74
N VAL A 63 -10.06 -5.90 0.97
CA VAL A 63 -10.06 -6.95 1.98
C VAL A 63 -9.52 -6.42 3.31
N ARG A 64 -8.45 -5.62 3.26
CA ARG A 64 -7.82 -5.01 4.43
C ARG A 64 -6.74 -4.00 4.05
N PRO A 65 -6.36 -3.09 4.96
CA PRO A 65 -5.17 -2.27 4.84
C PRO A 65 -3.89 -3.12 4.69
N CYS A 66 -2.93 -2.65 3.91
CA CYS A 66 -1.63 -3.30 3.75
C CYS A 66 -0.65 -2.79 4.81
N THR A 67 -0.28 -3.67 5.75
CA THR A 67 0.72 -3.38 6.78
C THR A 67 2.12 -3.33 6.16
N ARG A 68 2.97 -2.45 6.69
CA ARG A 68 4.30 -2.20 6.14
C ARG A 68 5.39 -2.66 7.09
N CYS A 69 6.34 -3.38 6.49
CA CYS A 69 7.47 -3.98 7.17
C CYS A 69 8.80 -3.38 6.66
N ILE A 70 9.91 -3.94 7.14
CA ILE A 70 11.26 -3.46 6.85
C ILE A 70 11.63 -3.49 5.36
N PHE A 71 10.96 -4.31 4.54
CA PHE A 71 11.24 -4.39 3.10
C PHE A 71 10.94 -3.08 2.34
N THR A 72 10.12 -2.20 2.91
CA THR A 72 9.90 -0.86 2.35
C THR A 72 11.16 0.01 2.39
N THR A 73 12.11 -0.30 3.27
CA THR A 73 13.36 0.47 3.44
C THR A 73 14.48 -0.01 2.54
N ILE A 74 14.22 -0.94 1.62
CA ILE A 74 15.20 -1.43 0.66
C ILE A 74 14.98 -0.69 -0.65
N ASP A 75 16.01 0.00 -1.12
CA ASP A 75 16.04 0.61 -2.44
C ASP A 75 15.93 -0.48 -3.52
N PRO A 76 14.92 -0.42 -4.42
CA PRO A 76 14.72 -1.41 -5.46
C PRO A 76 15.84 -1.46 -6.50
N GLU A 77 16.57 -0.37 -6.73
CA GLU A 77 17.64 -0.31 -7.73
C GLU A 77 18.96 -0.84 -7.17
N THR A 78 19.28 -0.49 -5.93
CA THR A 78 20.57 -0.86 -5.32
C THR A 78 20.50 -2.09 -4.42
N GLY A 79 19.31 -2.52 -4.02
CA GLY A 79 19.11 -3.59 -3.04
C GLY A 79 19.60 -3.25 -1.63
N THR A 80 19.95 -1.99 -1.38
CA THR A 80 20.54 -1.55 -0.11
C THR A 80 19.47 -1.06 0.84
N LYS A 81 19.63 -1.40 2.13
CA LYS A 81 18.73 -0.94 3.18
C LYS A 81 19.08 0.50 3.58
N HIS A 82 18.08 1.37 3.64
CA HIS A 82 18.24 2.75 4.10
C HIS A 82 18.72 2.79 5.56
N ALA A 83 19.78 3.55 5.83
CA ALA A 83 20.45 3.60 7.14
C ALA A 83 19.50 3.99 8.29
N ASN A 84 18.62 4.97 8.03
CA ASN A 84 17.65 5.46 9.00
C ASN A 84 16.35 4.67 9.07
N THR A 85 16.24 3.53 8.37
CA THR A 85 14.99 2.73 8.33
C THR A 85 13.80 3.51 7.75
N GLU A 86 14.07 4.45 6.84
CA GLU A 86 13.03 5.14 6.07
C GLU A 86 12.59 4.31 4.85
N PRO A 87 11.30 4.37 4.45
CA PRO A 87 10.25 5.25 4.94
C PRO A 87 9.46 4.69 6.15
N LEU A 88 9.83 3.51 6.65
CA LEU A 88 9.07 2.79 7.67
C LEU A 88 8.97 3.57 8.99
N LYS A 89 10.06 4.24 9.38
CA LYS A 89 10.10 5.09 10.58
C LYS A 89 9.11 6.26 10.46
N THR A 90 9.13 6.99 9.36
CA THR A 90 8.16 8.06 9.11
C THR A 90 6.73 7.53 9.07
N LEU A 91 6.47 6.42 8.38
CA LEU A 91 5.13 5.82 8.36
C LEU A 91 4.62 5.46 9.77
N LYS A 92 5.48 4.94 10.66
CA LYS A 92 5.11 4.65 12.05
C LYS A 92 4.66 5.87 12.84
N SER A 93 5.10 7.08 12.48
CA SER A 93 4.74 8.29 13.23
C SER A 93 3.30 8.76 13.00
N TYR A 94 2.70 8.42 11.86
CA TYR A 94 1.37 8.96 11.49
C TYR A 94 0.42 7.97 10.81
N ARG A 95 0.86 6.75 10.46
CA ARG A 95 0.05 5.75 9.71
C ARG A 95 -0.22 4.48 10.49
N GLN A 96 -0.43 4.57 11.80
CA GLN A 96 -0.84 3.42 12.61
C GLN A 96 -2.37 3.37 12.76
N ILE A 97 -2.94 2.16 12.71
CA ILE A 97 -4.37 1.97 12.93
C ILE A 97 -4.67 2.04 14.43
N THR A 98 -5.55 2.96 14.80
CA THR A 98 -6.00 3.14 16.18
C THR A 98 -7.35 2.49 16.47
N ASP A 99 -8.05 2.00 15.44
CA ASP A 99 -9.33 1.31 15.59
C ASP A 99 -9.17 0.06 16.49
N PRO A 100 -9.85 0.00 17.65
CA PRO A 100 -9.74 -1.11 18.59
C PRO A 100 -10.11 -2.48 17.99
N GLN A 101 -10.96 -2.52 16.96
CA GLN A 101 -11.40 -3.77 16.34
C GLN A 101 -10.32 -4.36 15.41
N ILE A 102 -9.58 -3.50 14.72
CA ILE A 102 -8.59 -3.91 13.73
C ILE A 102 -7.19 -4.00 14.34
N ARG A 103 -6.87 -3.13 15.30
CA ARG A 103 -5.55 -3.02 15.92
C ARG A 103 -4.95 -4.35 16.40
N PRO A 104 -5.69 -5.29 17.04
CA PRO A 104 -5.14 -6.58 17.45
C PRO A 104 -4.55 -7.41 16.29
N SER A 105 -5.06 -7.22 15.06
CA SER A 105 -4.61 -7.97 13.87
C SER A 105 -3.43 -7.33 13.15
N VAL A 106 -3.26 -6.01 13.24
CA VAL A 106 -2.22 -5.25 12.53
C VAL A 106 -1.06 -4.82 13.43
N GLY A 107 -1.27 -4.85 14.74
CA GLY A 107 -0.31 -4.41 15.75
C GLY A 107 0.09 -2.95 15.56
N ASP A 108 1.37 -2.66 15.79
CA ASP A 108 1.95 -1.32 15.62
C ASP A 108 2.56 -1.11 14.23
N SER A 109 2.28 -2.01 13.29
CA SER A 109 2.74 -1.87 11.90
C SER A 109 1.98 -0.74 11.23
N PRO A 110 2.66 0.23 10.59
CA PRO A 110 1.96 1.26 9.87
C PRO A 110 1.33 0.70 8.58
N VAL A 111 0.32 1.38 8.07
CA VAL A 111 -0.43 0.95 6.89
C VAL A 111 -0.32 1.95 5.75
N MET A 112 -0.16 1.42 4.54
CA MET A 112 -0.13 2.21 3.32
C MET A 112 -0.61 1.35 2.18
N GLY A 113 -1.56 1.82 1.36
CA GLY A 113 -2.19 0.98 0.34
C GLY A 113 -3.08 -0.13 0.91
N ILE A 114 -3.75 -0.85 0.02
CA ILE A 114 -4.81 -1.80 0.35
C ILE A 114 -4.61 -3.15 -0.34
N HIS A 115 -5.07 -4.20 0.31
CA HIS A 115 -5.16 -5.55 -0.23
C HIS A 115 -6.50 -5.77 -0.91
N LEU A 116 -6.45 -6.32 -2.13
CA LEU A 116 -7.59 -6.49 -2.99
C LEU A 116 -7.85 -7.98 -3.26
N GLY A 117 -9.12 -8.36 -3.20
CA GLY A 117 -9.60 -9.67 -3.60
C GLY A 117 -10.48 -9.55 -4.84
N LEU A 118 -10.21 -10.35 -5.87
CA LEU A 118 -11.06 -10.41 -7.06
C LEU A 118 -12.48 -10.85 -6.68
N ARG A 119 -13.47 -10.13 -7.18
CA ARG A 119 -14.89 -10.41 -6.96
C ARG A 119 -15.64 -10.17 -8.26
N GLY A 120 -15.96 -11.25 -8.97
CA GLY A 120 -16.62 -11.20 -10.27
C GLY A 120 -15.84 -11.98 -11.33
N PRO A 121 -16.22 -11.84 -12.61
CA PRO A 121 -15.53 -12.54 -13.68
C PRO A 121 -14.08 -12.05 -13.82
N ASN A 122 -13.21 -12.96 -14.26
CA ASN A 122 -11.86 -12.60 -14.67
C ASN A 122 -11.93 -11.59 -15.82
N GLY A 123 -10.91 -10.75 -15.93
CA GLY A 123 -10.85 -9.75 -16.99
C GLY A 123 -9.46 -9.18 -17.17
N MET A 124 -9.32 -8.33 -18.18
CA MET A 124 -8.07 -7.65 -18.49
C MET A 124 -8.10 -6.23 -17.92
N VAL A 125 -7.06 -5.88 -17.18
CA VAL A 125 -6.79 -4.51 -16.74
C VAL A 125 -5.75 -3.91 -17.68
N ARG A 126 -6.00 -2.67 -18.15
CA ARG A 126 -5.10 -1.89 -19.01
C ARG A 126 -5.03 -0.45 -18.50
N LEU A 127 -3.91 0.20 -18.79
CA LEU A 127 -3.70 1.65 -18.60
C LEU A 127 -4.24 2.43 -19.79
#